data_AF-A0A9D4H7E7-F1
#
_entry.id   AF-A0A9D4H7E7-F1
#
_cell.length_a   1.000
_cell.length_b   1.000
_cell.length_c   1.000
_cell.angle_alpha   90.00
_cell.angle_beta   90.00
_cell.angle_gamma   90.00
#
_symmetry.space_group_name_H-M   'P 1'
#
loop_
_entity.id
_entity.type
_entity.pdbx_description
1 polymer ?
#
loop_
_entity_poly.entity_id
_entity_poly.type
_entity_poly.pdbx_seq_one_letter_code
_entity_poly.pdbx_strand_id
1 'polypeptide(L)' 'MALADPPLYVDFTAQHGDAFDSTRYTVYEKSGNTIHYLVWPSLYASKGGGLLSKGTAATLRTIEKSDHDNA' A
#
# COMPACT_ATOMS: atom_id res chain seq x y z
N MET A 1 -29.14 0.06 19.76
CA MET A 1 -27.93 0.22 18.92
C MET A 1 -27.99 -0.88 17.88
N ALA A 2 -28.45 -0.56 16.67
CA ALA A 2 -28.39 -1.50 15.56
C ALA A 2 -26.96 -1.47 15.04
N LEU A 3 -26.14 -2.37 15.59
CA LEU A 3 -24.79 -2.64 15.15
C LEU A 3 -24.90 -3.41 13.84
N ALA A 4 -25.27 -2.74 12.74
CA ALA A 4 -25.01 -3.32 11.44
C ALA A 4 -23.48 -3.37 11.32
N ASP A 5 -22.94 -4.58 11.18
CA ASP A 5 -21.56 -4.81 10.75
C ASP A 5 -21.64 -4.91 9.22
N PRO A 6 -21.65 -3.77 8.48
CA PRO A 6 -21.74 -3.82 7.04
C PRO A 6 -20.56 -4.64 6.51
N PRO A 7 -20.76 -5.51 5.51
CA PRO A 7 -19.69 -6.36 5.01
C PRO A 7 -18.48 -5.51 4.58
N LEU A 8 -17.41 -5.52 5.36
CA LEU A 8 -16.17 -4.81 5.03
C LEU A 8 -15.26 -5.74 4.22
N TYR A 9 -14.55 -5.19 3.24
CA TYR A 9 -13.45 -5.87 2.61
C TYR A 9 -12.12 -5.28 3.06
N VAL A 10 -11.31 -6.11 3.71
CA VAL A 10 -9.95 -5.79 4.15
C VAL A 10 -8.98 -6.31 3.11
N ASP A 11 -8.19 -5.40 2.54
CA ASP A 11 -7.34 -5.68 1.40
C ASP A 11 -5.87 -5.88 1.80
N PHE A 12 -5.46 -7.15 1.83
CA PHE A 12 -4.09 -7.59 2.10
C PHE A 12 -3.31 -7.94 0.82
N THR A 13 -3.75 -7.45 -0.34
CA THR A 13 -3.15 -7.85 -1.63
C THR A 13 -1.79 -7.20 -1.90
N ALA A 14 -1.43 -6.13 -1.20
CA ALA A 14 -0.13 -5.47 -1.37
C ALA A 14 1.03 -6.39 -0.93
N GLN A 15 1.98 -6.59 -1.84
CA GLN A 15 3.15 -7.41 -1.63
C GLN A 15 4.46 -6.60 -1.70
N HIS A 16 5.52 -7.19 -1.18
CA HIS A 16 6.86 -6.64 -1.32
C HIS A 16 7.25 -6.55 -2.81
N GLY A 17 7.75 -5.40 -3.24
CA GLY A 17 8.16 -5.16 -4.63
C GLY A 17 7.07 -4.52 -5.51
N ASP A 18 5.83 -4.43 -5.04
CA ASP A 18 4.76 -3.75 -5.77
C ASP A 18 5.01 -2.25 -5.90
N ALA A 19 4.47 -1.63 -6.95
CA ALA A 19 4.48 -0.17 -7.08
C ALA A 19 3.62 0.47 -5.98
N PHE A 20 4.14 1.52 -5.35
CA PHE A 20 3.39 2.26 -4.33
C PHE A 20 2.28 3.10 -4.98
N ASP A 21 1.03 2.82 -4.60
CA ASP A 21 -0.15 3.57 -5.03
C ASP A 21 -0.62 4.52 -3.93
N SER A 22 -0.39 5.82 -4.12
CA SER A 22 -0.79 6.88 -3.18
C SER A 22 -2.31 7.09 -3.07
N THR A 23 -3.09 6.52 -4.00
CA THR A 23 -4.56 6.54 -3.92
C THR A 23 -5.09 5.49 -2.93
N ARG A 24 -4.36 4.38 -2.76
CA ARG A 24 -4.72 3.26 -1.87
C ARG A 24 -3.99 3.30 -0.53
N TYR A 25 -2.77 3.84 -0.50
CA TYR A 25 -1.90 3.78 0.67
C TYR A 25 -1.36 5.15 1.08
N THR A 26 -1.12 5.28 2.37
CA THR A 26 -0.35 6.34 2.99
C THR A 26 1.04 5.82 3.34
N VAL A 27 2.06 6.67 3.23
CA VAL A 27 3.44 6.31 3.56
C VAL A 27 3.58 6.21 5.08
N TYR A 28 4.17 5.11 5.56
CA TYR A 28 4.41 4.91 7.00
C TYR A 28 5.57 5.76 7.54
N GLU A 29 6.74 5.70 6.89
CA GLU A 29 7.97 6.36 7.36
C GLU A 29 8.64 7.17 6.25
N LYS A 30 9.26 6.49 5.29
CA LYS A 30 10.05 7.10 4.22
C LYS A 30 9.32 6.97 2.91
N SER A 31 9.28 8.06 2.14
CA SER A 31 8.72 8.08 0.80
C SER A 31 9.61 7.32 -0.18
N GLY A 32 8.98 6.45 -0.94
CA GLY A 32 9.58 5.56 -1.92
C GLY A 32 8.52 5.17 -2.94
N ASN A 33 8.99 4.55 -4.01
CA ASN A 33 8.20 4.16 -5.19
C ASN A 33 7.77 2.69 -5.15
N THR A 34 8.36 1.90 -4.24
CA THR A 34 8.14 0.45 -4.15
C THR A 34 7.68 0.09 -2.74
N ILE A 35 6.71 -0.81 -2.62
CA ILE A 35 6.24 -1.33 -1.33
C ILE A 35 7.30 -2.24 -0.72
N HIS A 36 7.70 -1.95 0.53
CA HIS A 36 8.53 -2.84 1.33
C HIS A 36 7.66 -3.89 2.01
N TYR A 37 6.69 -3.44 2.79
CA TYR A 37 5.73 -4.27 3.51
C TYR A 37 4.47 -3.46 3.84
N LEU A 38 3.37 -4.18 3.96
CA LEU A 38 2.08 -3.63 4.39
C LEU A 38 2.08 -3.47 5.92
N VAL A 39 1.82 -2.25 6.39
CA VAL A 39 1.65 -1.97 7.83
C VAL A 39 0.19 -2.13 8.22
N TRP A 40 -0.70 -1.56 7.41
CA TRP A 40 -2.14 -1.64 7.60
C TRP A 40 -2.85 -1.75 6.24
N PRO A 41 -3.81 -2.68 6.08
CA PRO A 41 -4.55 -2.87 4.84
C PRO A 41 -5.46 -1.68 4.51
N SER A 42 -5.76 -1.50 3.22
CA SER A 42 -6.84 -0.62 2.79
C SER A 42 -8.20 -1.27 3.10
N LEU A 43 -9.17 -0.44 3.47
CA LEU A 43 -10.52 -0.88 3.84
C LEU A 43 -11.51 -0.41 2.79
N TYR A 44 -12.39 -1.32 2.38
CA TYR A 44 -13.41 -1.07 1.37
C TYR A 44 -14.79 -1.45 1.87
N ALA A 45 -15.82 -0.79 1.35
CA ALA A 45 -17.21 -1.02 1.73
C ALA A 45 -17.76 -2.38 1.28
N SER A 46 -17.07 -3.05 0.34
CA SER A 46 -17.29 -4.42 -0.11
C SER A 46 -16.16 -4.81 -1.08
N LYS A 47 -16.09 -6.07 -1.51
CA LYS A 47 -15.12 -6.49 -2.54
C LYS A 47 -15.40 -5.73 -3.85
N GLY A 48 -14.48 -4.86 -4.26
CA GLY A 48 -14.66 -3.97 -5.42
C GLY A 48 -15.53 -2.73 -5.14
N GLY A 49 -15.92 -2.50 -3.88
CA GLY A 49 -16.64 -1.32 -3.44
C GLY A 49 -15.74 -0.08 -3.32
N GLY A 50 -16.32 1.02 -2.85
CA GLY A 50 -15.57 2.25 -2.59
C GLY A 50 -14.55 2.10 -1.47
N LEU A 51 -13.44 2.83 -1.57
CA LEU A 51 -12.43 2.91 -0.52
C LEU A 51 -13.00 3.68 0.67
N LEU A 52 -13.04 3.02 1.83
CA LEU A 52 -13.46 3.64 3.09
C LEU A 52 -12.26 4.27 3.82
N SER A 53 -11.11 3.60 3.80
CA SER A 53 -9.89 4.10 4.41
C SER A 53 -8.67 3.62 3.64
N LYS A 54 -7.72 4.53 3.41
CA LYS A 54 -6.41 4.17 2.88
C LYS A 54 -5.69 3.25 3.85
N GLY A 55 -4.93 2.31 3.30
CA GLY A 55 -3.98 1.52 4.07
C GLY A 55 -2.73 2.34 4.38
N THR A 56 -1.80 1.71 5.08
CA THR A 56 -0.49 2.27 5.37
C THR A 56 0.56 1.26 4.94
N ALA A 57 1.53 1.69 4.13
CA ALA A 57 2.60 0.84 3.64
C ALA A 57 3.96 1.51 3.86
N ALA A 58 4.95 0.71 4.23
CA ALA A 58 6.34 1.14 4.23
C ALA A 58 6.86 1.04 2.80
N THR A 59 7.66 2.03 2.37
CA THR A 59 8.19 2.06 1.00
C THR A 59 9.72 2.11 0.96
N LEU A 60 10.30 1.51 -0.07
CA LEU A 60 11.71 1.61 -0.41
C LEU A 60 11.88 2.56 -1.60
N ARG A 61 13.01 3.27 -1.61
CA ARG A 61 13.48 3.97 -2.81
C ARG A 61 14.31 2.99 -3.61
N THR A 62 13.88 2.69 -4.84
CA THR A 62 14.74 1.97 -5.77
C THR A 62 15.88 2.90 -6.18
N ILE A 63 17.10 2.57 -5.78
CA ILE A 63 18.31 3.22 -6.31
C ILE A 63 18.65 2.44 -7.58
N GLU A 64 18.37 3.00 -8.74
CA GLU A 64 18.86 2.45 -9.99
C GLU A 64 20.39 2.44 -9.95
N LYS A 65 20.99 1.25 -10.06
CA LYS A 65 22.45 1.12 -10.17
C LYS A 65 22.87 1.83 -11.46
N SER A 66 23.50 2.99 -11.33
CA SER A 66 24.21 3.62 -12.44
C SER A 66 25.41 2.75 -12.80
N ASP A 67 25.40 2.16 -13.99
CA ASP A 67 26.53 1.49 -14.63
C ASP A 67 27.73 2.45 -14.76
N HIS A 68 28.56 2.51 -13.72
CA HIS A 68 29.82 3.23 -13.72
C HIS A 68 30.93 2.32 -13.20
N ASP A 69 31.18 1.25 -13.95
CA ASP A 69 32.37 0.43 -13.80
C ASP A 69 32.79 -0.10 -15.19
N ASN A 70 33.26 0.81 -16.04
CA ASN A 70 34.12 0.46 -17.17
C ASN A 70 34.93 1.69 -17.63
N ALA A 71 36.07 1.92 -16.98
CA ALA A 71 37.16 2.75 -17.48
C ALA A 71 38.50 2.20 -16.98
#